data_AF-A0A8I6TK43-F1
#
_entry.id   AF-A0A8I6TK43-F1
#
_cell.length_a   1.000
_cell.length_b   1.000
_cell.length_c   1.000
_cell.angle_alpha   90.00
_cell.angle_beta   90.00
_cell.angle_gamma   90.00
#
_symmetry.space_group_name_H-M   'P 1'
#
loop_
_entity.id
_entity.type
_entity.pdbx_description
1 polymer ?
#
loop_
_entity_poly.entity_id
_entity_poly.type
_entity_poly.pdbx_seq_one_letter_code
_entity_poly.pdbx_strand_id
1 'polypeptide(L)'
;MQRSKLKAIAEQEAEEGEAMYGKNITAEMKNVVDKYIVEPSYVPIKKLIVGRVSYGGMNPEVEKLMTHKITGKKNMEISRQMDKDISDLEMAAHFKSNLANTMA
;
A
#
# COMPACT_ATOMS: atom_id res chain seq x y z
N MET A 1 -32.36 7.57 37.23
CA MET A 1 -31.81 8.78 37.86
C MET A 1 -30.35 9.06 37.52
N GLN A 2 -29.50 8.04 37.33
CA GLN A 2 -28.09 8.25 36.93
C GLN A 2 -27.94 8.82 35.51
N ARG A 3 -28.70 8.30 34.54
CA ARG A 3 -28.66 8.80 33.14
C ARG A 3 -29.06 10.26 33.00
N SER A 4 -30.07 10.71 33.75
CA SER A 4 -30.51 12.11 33.74
C SER A 4 -29.51 13.05 34.41
N LYS A 5 -28.84 12.61 35.48
CA LYS A 5 -27.73 13.35 36.10
C LYS A 5 -26.52 13.48 35.16
N LEU A 6 -26.14 12.39 34.49
CA LEU A 6 -25.03 12.41 33.52
C LEU A 6 -25.32 13.34 32.35
N LYS A 7 -26.57 13.36 31.86
CA LYS A 7 -26.98 14.29 30.80
C LYS A 7 -26.86 15.75 31.25
N ALA A 8 -27.33 16.07 32.46
CA ALA A 8 -27.25 17.42 32.99
C ALA A 8 -25.80 17.89 33.18
N ILE A 9 -24.91 17.00 33.65
CA ILE A 9 -23.48 17.29 33.80
C ILE A 9 -22.85 17.54 32.42
N ALA A 10 -23.16 16.72 31.42
CA ALA A 10 -22.62 16.89 30.08
C ALA A 10 -23.10 18.19 29.40
N GLU A 11 -24.36 18.59 29.63
CA GLU A 11 -24.90 19.87 29.15
C GLU A 11 -24.18 21.06 29.82
N GLN A 12 -23.93 20.96 31.12
CA GLN A 12 -23.22 21.96 31.89
C GLN A 12 -21.75 22.09 31.45
N GLU A 13 -21.06 20.97 31.24
CA GLU A 13 -19.69 20.96 30.72
C GLU A 13 -19.59 21.54 29.30
N ALA A 14 -20.60 21.30 28.45
CA ALA A 14 -20.67 21.88 27.12
C ALA A 14 -20.87 23.41 27.16
N GLU A 15 -21.75 23.89 28.04
CA GLU A 15 -22.02 25.32 28.23
C GLU A 15 -20.81 26.05 28.83
N GLU A 16 -20.15 25.44 29.82
CA GLU A 16 -18.89 25.95 30.39
C GLU A 16 -17.77 25.98 29.34
N GLY A 17 -17.67 24.94 28.50
CA GLY A 17 -16.75 24.90 27.37
C GLY A 17 -17.03 25.99 26.33
N GLU A 18 -18.29 26.22 25.98
CA GLU A 18 -18.68 27.27 25.05
C GLU A 18 -18.45 28.67 25.61
N ALA A 19 -18.70 28.89 26.91
CA ALA A 19 -18.42 30.17 27.57
C ALA A 19 -16.90 30.48 27.62
N MET A 20 -16.08 29.45 27.84
CA MET A 20 -14.62 29.59 27.94
C MET A 20 -13.95 29.80 26.57
N TYR A 21 -14.38 29.06 25.54
CA TYR A 21 -13.71 29.04 24.23
C TYR A 21 -14.46 29.79 23.13
N GLY A 22 -15.74 30.13 23.33
CA GLY A 22 -16.60 30.77 22.33
C GLY A 22 -16.12 32.15 21.88
N LYS A 23 -15.29 32.83 22.69
CA LYS A 23 -14.66 34.11 22.31
C LYS A 23 -13.46 33.94 21.37
N ASN A 24 -12.83 32.76 21.36
CA ASN A 24 -11.60 32.50 20.61
C ASN A 24 -11.86 31.90 19.22
N ILE A 25 -13.04 31.31 19.01
CA ILE A 25 -13.41 30.66 17.75
C ILE A 25 -14.63 31.40 17.18
N THR A 26 -14.44 32.11 16.07
CA THR A 26 -15.57 32.76 15.38
C THR A 26 -16.46 31.72 14.71
N ALA A 27 -17.76 32.04 14.57
CA ALA A 27 -18.70 31.19 13.86
C ALA A 27 -18.27 30.95 12.39
N GLU A 28 -17.56 31.90 11.81
CA GLU A 28 -16.96 31.79 10.48
C GLU A 28 -15.88 30.70 10.44
N MET A 29 -14.98 30.65 11.42
CA MET A 29 -13.93 29.62 11.49
C MET A 29 -14.47 28.20 11.65
N LYS A 30 -15.60 28.00 12.34
CA LYS A 30 -16.25 26.67 12.47
C LYS A 30 -16.79 26.15 11.13
N ASN A 31 -17.12 27.05 10.21
CA ASN A 31 -17.73 26.73 8.93
C ASN A 31 -16.74 26.83 7.76
N VAL A 32 -15.50 27.27 8.01
CA VAL A 32 -14.44 27.29 6.99
C VAL A 32 -13.97 25.85 6.79
N VAL A 33 -14.44 25.27 5.69
CA VAL A 33 -13.78 24.13 5.06
C VAL A 33 -12.66 24.70 4.21
N ASP A 34 -11.41 24.48 4.61
CA ASP A 34 -10.26 24.89 3.81
C ASP A 34 -10.39 24.31 2.40
N LYS A 35 -10.48 25.17 1.39
CA LYS A 35 -10.69 24.79 -0.01
C LYS A 35 -9.44 24.17 -0.64
N TYR A 36 -8.27 24.40 -0.04
CA TYR A 36 -6.99 23.95 -0.54
C TYR A 36 -6.05 23.61 0.62
N ILE A 37 -5.26 22.56 0.43
CA ILE A 37 -4.22 22.13 1.36
C ILE A 37 -2.88 22.41 0.69
N VAL A 38 -2.02 23.19 1.34
CA VAL A 38 -0.67 23.47 0.84
C VAL A 38 0.28 22.41 1.38
N GLU A 39 0.63 21.45 0.54
CA GLU A 39 1.56 20.38 0.89
C GLU A 39 2.93 20.62 0.25
N PRO A 40 4.05 20.57 1.01
CA PRO A 40 5.39 20.77 0.45
C PRO A 40 5.88 19.57 -0.37
N SER A 41 5.12 18.47 -0.42
CA SER A 41 5.49 17.24 -1.09
C SER A 41 4.87 17.13 -2.48
N TYR A 42 5.67 16.71 -3.46
CA TYR A 42 5.18 16.38 -4.80
C TYR A 42 4.66 14.94 -4.91
N VAL A 43 4.82 14.12 -3.87
CA VAL A 43 4.43 12.70 -3.88
C VAL A 43 2.94 12.51 -4.23
N PRO A 44 1.98 13.27 -3.66
CA PRO A 44 0.56 13.08 -3.96
C PRO A 44 0.19 13.43 -5.40
N ILE A 45 0.79 14.49 -5.94
CA ILE A 45 0.46 15.01 -7.28
C ILE A 45 1.07 14.13 -8.38
N LYS A 46 2.34 13.76 -8.22
CA LYS A 46 3.10 13.04 -9.26
C LYS A 46 3.08 11.52 -9.08
N LYS A 47 2.40 11.00 -8.05
CA LYS A 47 2.33 9.57 -7.72
C LYS A 47 3.72 8.91 -7.76
N LEU A 48 4.71 9.59 -7.19
CA LEU A 48 6.10 9.15 -7.27
C LEU A 48 6.27 7.81 -6.56
N ILE A 49 7.01 6.90 -7.19
CA ILE A 49 7.40 5.63 -6.57
C ILE A 49 8.45 5.96 -5.51
N VAL A 50 8.14 5.72 -4.24
CA VAL A 50 9.05 5.99 -3.14
C VAL A 50 9.89 4.74 -2.82
N GLY A 51 11.19 4.80 -3.10
CA GLY A 51 12.17 3.87 -2.54
C GLY A 51 13.26 3.37 -3.50
N ARG A 52 13.83 2.22 -3.13
CA ARG A 52 14.88 1.52 -3.87
C ARG A 52 14.30 0.82 -5.11
N VAL A 53 15.00 0.92 -6.22
CA VAL A 53 14.70 0.21 -7.47
C VAL A 53 15.90 -0.65 -7.87
N SER A 54 15.62 -1.82 -8.42
CA SER A 54 16.61 -2.72 -9.03
C SER A 54 15.99 -3.31 -10.27
N TYR A 55 16.81 -3.58 -11.27
CA TYR A 55 16.41 -4.22 -12.52
C TYR A 55 17.45 -5.26 -12.91
N GLY A 56 17.03 -6.28 -13.67
CA GLY A 56 17.95 -7.26 -14.25
C GLY A 56 18.58 -8.23 -13.24
N GLY A 57 17.95 -8.45 -12.08
CA GLY A 57 18.43 -9.41 -11.09
C GLY A 57 19.63 -8.93 -10.25
N MET A 58 19.96 -7.63 -10.34
CA MET A 58 21.08 -7.02 -9.63
C MET A 58 20.85 -7.02 -8.11
N ASN A 59 19.59 -6.92 -7.69
CA ASN A 59 19.15 -7.21 -6.34
C ASN A 59 17.71 -7.79 -6.35
N PRO A 60 17.57 -9.12 -6.27
CA PRO A 60 16.27 -9.79 -6.32
C PRO A 60 15.33 -9.41 -5.17
N GLU A 61 15.87 -9.07 -4.00
CA GLU A 61 15.04 -8.67 -2.84
C GLU A 61 14.39 -7.30 -3.06
N VAL A 62 15.15 -6.36 -3.62
CA VAL A 62 14.66 -5.02 -3.97
C VAL A 62 13.63 -5.09 -5.10
N GLU A 63 13.87 -5.93 -6.11
CA GLU A 63 12.91 -6.18 -7.20
C GLU A 63 11.58 -6.73 -6.66
N LYS A 64 11.62 -7.71 -5.76
CA LYS A 64 10.40 -8.25 -5.12
C LYS A 64 9.62 -7.17 -4.35
N LEU A 65 10.33 -6.33 -3.59
CA LEU A 65 9.72 -5.20 -2.87
C LEU A 65 9.12 -4.16 -3.83
N MET A 66 9.79 -3.89 -4.95
CA MET A 66 9.32 -2.98 -5.99
C MET A 66 8.00 -3.48 -6.61
N THR A 67 7.92 -4.76 -6.96
CA THR A 67 6.70 -5.36 -7.53
C THR A 67 5.51 -5.23 -6.58
N HIS A 68 5.71 -5.51 -5.28
CA HIS A 68 4.67 -5.37 -4.27
C HIS A 68 4.16 -3.93 -4.12
N LYS A 69 5.07 -2.94 -4.18
CA LYS A 69 4.71 -1.52 -4.04
C LYS A 69 4.00 -0.96 -5.27
N ILE A 70 4.40 -1.38 -6.48
CA ILE A 70 3.82 -0.86 -7.73
C ILE A 70 2.43 -1.44 -7.99
N THR A 71 2.24 -2.74 -7.75
CA THR A 71 0.95 -3.40 -8.07
C THR A 71 -0.10 -3.26 -6.98
N GLY A 72 0.25 -2.80 -5.77
CA GLY A 72 -0.64 -2.78 -4.61
C GLY A 72 -1.10 -4.18 -4.14
N LYS A 73 -0.68 -5.24 -4.85
CA LYS A 73 -1.02 -6.63 -4.59
C LYS A 73 0.15 -7.26 -3.83
N LYS A 74 -0.05 -7.48 -2.52
CA LYS A 74 0.71 -8.52 -1.82
C LYS A 74 0.38 -9.83 -2.55
N ASN A 75 1.37 -10.44 -3.19
CA ASN A 75 1.30 -11.78 -3.78
C ASN A 75 0.63 -11.87 -5.16
N MET A 76 1.16 -11.18 -6.18
CA MET A 76 1.27 -11.90 -7.46
C MET A 76 2.50 -12.77 -7.32
N GLU A 77 2.31 -14.09 -7.20
CA GLU A 77 3.37 -15.03 -7.48
C GLU A 77 3.91 -14.65 -8.86
N ILE A 78 5.15 -14.18 -8.90
CA ILE A 78 5.89 -14.08 -10.14
C ILE A 78 6.05 -15.55 -10.56
N SER A 79 5.07 -16.07 -11.31
CA SER A 79 5.19 -17.37 -11.93
C SER A 79 6.41 -17.24 -12.82
N ARG A 80 7.54 -17.79 -12.36
CA ARG A 80 8.75 -17.98 -13.17
C ARG A 80 8.48 -19.08 -14.20
N GLN A 81 7.41 -18.94 -14.96
CA GLN A 81 7.28 -19.58 -16.25
C GLN A 81 8.23 -18.79 -17.14
N MET A 82 9.51 -19.13 -17.05
CA MET A 82 10.45 -18.72 -18.09
C MET A 82 9.95 -19.34 -19.38
N ASP A 83 10.01 -18.60 -20.47
CA ASP A 83 9.73 -19.14 -21.79
C ASP A 83 10.67 -20.33 -22.00
N LYS A 84 10.10 -21.53 -22.01
CA LYS A 84 10.83 -22.77 -22.28
C LYS A 84 10.74 -23.00 -23.78
N ASP A 85 11.89 -23.06 -24.45
CA ASP A 85 11.94 -23.44 -25.86
C ASP A 85 11.53 -24.91 -26.09
N ILE A 86 11.58 -25.73 -25.04
CA ILE A 86 11.33 -27.19 -25.10
C ILE A 86 10.47 -27.62 -23.91
N SER A 87 9.49 -28.48 -24.18
CA SER A 87 8.63 -29.09 -23.16
C SER A 87 9.40 -30.09 -22.29
N ASP A 88 9.03 -30.20 -21.00
CA ASP A 88 9.65 -31.17 -20.08
C ASP A 88 9.49 -32.63 -20.58
N LEU A 89 8.42 -32.92 -21.34
CA LEU A 89 8.19 -34.22 -21.96
C LEU A 89 9.16 -34.47 -23.13
N GLU A 90 9.44 -33.46 -23.94
CA GLU A 90 10.37 -33.54 -25.07
C GLU A 90 11.81 -33.71 -24.58
N MET A 91 12.19 -32.97 -23.54
CA MET A 91 13.49 -33.13 -22.88
C MET A 91 13.66 -34.55 -22.33
N ALA A 92 12.64 -35.09 -21.65
CA ALA A 92 12.67 -36.45 -21.12
C ALA A 92 12.79 -37.52 -22.22
N ALA A 93 12.15 -37.31 -23.37
CA ALA A 93 12.27 -38.21 -24.52
C ALA A 93 13.71 -38.19 -25.09
N HIS A 94 14.30 -37.00 -25.23
CA HIS A 94 15.66 -36.82 -25.75
C HIS A 94 16.73 -37.42 -24.82
N PHE A 95 16.53 -37.36 -23.50
CA PHE A 95 17.42 -38.03 -22.55
C PHE A 95 17.31 -39.54 -22.62
N LYS A 96 16.10 -40.10 -22.76
CA LYS A 96 15.89 -41.55 -22.89
C LYS A 96 16.54 -42.11 -24.16
N SER A 97 16.42 -41.41 -25.29
CA SER A 97 17.04 -41.84 -26.55
C SER A 97 18.57 -41.74 -26.50
N ASN A 98 19.13 -40.69 -25.88
CA ASN A 98 20.58 -40.55 -25.75
C ASN A 98 21.19 -41.55 -24.79
N LEU A 99 20.53 -41.86 -23.66
CA LEU A 99 21.04 -42.82 -22.68
C LEU A 99 21.10 -44.24 -23.25
N ALA A 100 20.15 -44.61 -24.12
CA ALA A 100 20.12 -45.89 -24.80
C ALA A 100 21.31 -46.06 -25.78
N ASN A 101 21.79 -44.98 -26.39
CA ASN A 101 22.93 -45.02 -27.31
C ASN A 101 24.30 -45.02 -26.60
N THR A 102 24.36 -44.62 -25.32
CA THR A 102 25.61 -44.61 -24.55
C THR A 102 25.90 -45.91 -23.78
N MET A 103 24.95 -46.85 -23.77
CA MET A 103 25.06 -48.14 -23.07
C MET A 103 25.11 -49.34 -24.05
N ALA A 104 25.36 -49.08 -25.34
CA ALA A 104 25.54 -50.09 -26.40
C ALA A 104 27.01 -50.15 -26.85
#